data_AF-A0A971HHP6-F1
#
_entry.id   AF-A0A971HHP6-F1
#
_cell.length_a   1.000
_cell.length_b   1.000
_cell.length_c   1.000
_cell.angle_alpha   90.00
_cell.angle_beta   90.00
_cell.angle_gamma   90.00
#
_symmetry.space_group_name_H-M   'P 1'
#
loop_
_entity.id
_entity.type
_entity.pdbx_description
1 polymer ?
#
loop_
_entity_poly.entity_id
_entity_poly.type
_entity_poly.pdbx_seq_one_letter_code
_entity_poly.pdbx_strand_id
1 'polypeptide(L)'
;KEKVNVYLFGTDTCRHCADAKEYFGDLIETHEEYFNFIYLEVSKNQDNASLMTDVSDELSINVTAVPYIVIGKYSTVGFEDSKKEELKNKIEELYESNDYEDIVDKIIKDKKYDVTSTDSNSGMVTMVLILVVIVSLFVFFIKPNKK
;
A
#
# COMPACT_ATOMS: atom_id res chain seq x y z
N LYS A 1 0.57 -16.91 9.39
CA LYS A 1 1.76 -16.11 9.01
C LYS A 1 1.31 -14.67 8.83
N GLU A 2 2.22 -13.71 8.74
CA GLU A 2 1.85 -12.35 8.37
C GLU A 2 1.46 -12.32 6.90
N LYS A 3 0.39 -11.59 6.55
CA LYS A 3 -0.02 -11.40 5.15
C LYS A 3 1.01 -10.53 4.43
N VAL A 4 1.27 -10.84 3.17
CA VAL A 4 2.13 -10.00 2.32
C VAL A 4 1.37 -8.75 1.92
N ASN A 5 1.95 -7.57 2.09
CA ASN A 5 1.36 -6.34 1.56
C ASN A 5 1.77 -6.14 0.10
N VAL A 6 0.77 -5.93 -0.76
CA VAL A 6 0.94 -5.55 -2.16
C VAL A 6 0.56 -4.08 -2.29
N TYR A 7 1.56 -3.25 -2.59
CA TYR A 7 1.36 -1.81 -2.79
C TYR A 7 1.25 -1.50 -4.27
N LEU A 8 0.23 -0.73 -4.64
CA LEU A 8 0.08 -0.14 -5.96
C LEU A 8 0.15 1.38 -5.84
N PHE A 9 1.26 1.96 -6.29
CA PHE A 9 1.37 3.39 -6.51
C PHE A 9 0.82 3.73 -7.89
N GLY A 10 -0.20 4.59 -7.94
CA GLY A 10 -0.87 4.89 -9.19
C GLY A 10 -1.68 6.17 -9.17
N THR A 11 -2.44 6.38 -10.25
CA THR A 11 -3.33 7.53 -10.41
C THR A 11 -4.72 7.09 -10.82
N ASP A 12 -5.77 7.77 -10.36
CA ASP A 12 -7.16 7.45 -10.67
C ASP A 12 -7.48 7.44 -12.18
N THR A 13 -6.78 8.24 -12.97
CA THR A 13 -7.02 8.40 -14.41
C THR A 13 -6.24 7.39 -15.28
N CYS A 14 -5.49 6.47 -14.67
CA CYS A 14 -4.61 5.53 -15.35
C CYS A 14 -5.33 4.20 -15.63
N ARG A 15 -5.45 3.84 -16.92
CA ARG A 15 -6.11 2.59 -17.35
C ARG A 15 -5.44 1.33 -16.78
N HIS A 16 -4.12 1.22 -16.91
CA HIS A 16 -3.37 0.07 -16.37
C HIS A 16 -3.46 -0.04 -14.84
N CYS A 17 -3.69 1.08 -14.15
CA CYS A 17 -3.90 1.10 -12.72
C CYS A 17 -5.29 0.57 -12.36
N ALA A 18 -6.31 0.84 -13.19
CA ALA A 18 -7.62 0.23 -13.06
C ALA A 18 -7.56 -1.28 -13.31
N ASP A 19 -6.89 -1.73 -14.38
CA ASP A 19 -6.72 -3.15 -14.71
C ASP A 19 -6.03 -3.92 -13.57
N ALA A 20 -5.00 -3.32 -12.97
CA ALA A 20 -4.30 -3.90 -11.82
C ALA A 20 -5.19 -3.97 -10.56
N LYS A 21 -5.97 -2.92 -10.28
CA LYS A 21 -6.92 -2.90 -9.15
C LYS A 21 -8.01 -3.96 -9.31
N GLU A 22 -8.53 -4.14 -10.53
CA GLU A 22 -9.49 -5.21 -10.84
C GLU A 22 -8.87 -6.58 -10.58
N TYR A 23 -7.69 -6.83 -11.15
CA TYR A 23 -6.98 -8.10 -10.94
C TYR A 23 -6.72 -8.44 -9.47
N PHE A 24 -6.20 -7.49 -8.68
CA PHE A 24 -5.93 -7.74 -7.26
C PHE A 24 -7.24 -7.84 -6.45
N GLY A 25 -8.29 -7.12 -6.85
CA GLY A 25 -9.62 -7.26 -6.27
C GLY A 25 -10.16 -8.68 -6.43
N ASP A 26 -10.15 -9.20 -7.66
CA ASP A 26 -10.56 -10.57 -7.97
C ASP A 26 -9.67 -11.61 -7.25
N LEU A 27 -8.36 -11.35 -7.16
CA LEU A 27 -7.42 -12.25 -6.52
C LEU A 27 -7.68 -12.35 -5.01
N ILE A 28 -8.03 -11.25 -4.34
CA ILE A 28 -8.35 -11.24 -2.90
C ILE A 28 -9.53 -12.17 -2.60
N GLU A 29 -10.53 -12.28 -3.48
CA GLU A 29 -11.69 -13.15 -3.24
C GLU A 29 -11.31 -14.63 -3.05
N THR A 30 -10.14 -15.04 -3.55
CA THR A 30 -9.67 -16.43 -3.51
C THR A 30 -8.36 -16.63 -2.76
N HIS A 31 -7.64 -15.55 -2.43
CA HIS A 31 -6.30 -15.59 -1.81
C HIS A 31 -6.18 -14.58 -0.65
N GLU A 32 -7.29 -14.25 0.01
CA GLU A 32 -7.32 -13.26 1.10
C GLU A 32 -6.35 -13.62 2.24
N GLU A 33 -6.08 -14.90 2.50
CA GLU A 33 -5.16 -15.32 3.55
C GLU A 33 -3.68 -15.01 3.27
N TYR A 34 -3.32 -14.79 1.99
CA TYR A 34 -1.93 -14.59 1.57
C TYR A 34 -1.51 -13.14 1.63
N PHE A 35 -2.40 -12.19 1.32
CA PHE A 35 -2.01 -10.80 1.10
C PHE A 35 -3.07 -9.76 1.45
N ASN A 36 -2.60 -8.52 1.64
CA ASN A 36 -3.42 -7.32 1.64
C ASN A 36 -3.09 -6.50 0.38
N PHE A 37 -4.09 -5.82 -0.18
CA PHE A 37 -3.90 -4.90 -1.29
C PHE A 37 -4.04 -3.45 -0.82
N ILE A 38 -3.04 -2.62 -1.12
CA ILE A 38 -2.98 -1.20 -0.73
C ILE A 38 -2.80 -0.34 -1.97
N TYR A 39 -3.79 0.51 -2.26
CA TYR A 39 -3.69 1.51 -3.32
C TYR A 39 -3.26 2.88 -2.77
N LEU A 40 -2.20 3.42 -3.37
CA LEU A 40 -1.62 4.73 -3.04
C LEU A 40 -1.75 5.66 -4.23
N GLU A 41 -2.68 6.61 -4.13
CA GLU A 41 -2.89 7.66 -5.12
C GLU A 41 -1.77 8.69 -5.03
N VAL A 42 -0.95 8.80 -6.08
CA VAL A 42 0.25 9.67 -6.07
C VAL A 42 0.04 11.02 -6.73
N SER A 43 -1.02 11.21 -7.53
CA SER A 43 -1.26 12.51 -8.18
C SER A 43 -1.93 13.54 -7.26
N LYS A 44 -2.61 13.06 -6.20
CA LYS A 44 -3.38 13.89 -5.26
C LYS A 44 -2.82 13.90 -3.84
N ASN A 45 -1.93 12.97 -3.50
CA ASN A 45 -1.28 12.90 -2.20
C ASN A 45 0.24 12.96 -2.37
N GLN A 46 0.83 14.04 -1.87
CA GLN A 46 2.26 14.32 -1.98
C GLN A 46 3.12 13.35 -1.15
N ASP A 47 2.63 12.88 0.00
CA ASP A 47 3.32 11.89 0.83
C ASP A 47 3.38 10.54 0.09
N ASN A 48 2.29 10.12 -0.55
CA ASN A 48 2.29 8.93 -1.39
C ASN A 48 3.27 9.04 -2.57
N ALA A 49 3.36 10.21 -3.21
CA ALA A 49 4.32 10.45 -4.29
C ALA A 49 5.78 10.44 -3.80
N SER A 50 6.04 11.00 -2.62
CA SER A 50 7.36 11.03 -2.01
C SER A 50 7.77 9.62 -1.56
N LEU A 51 6.85 8.87 -0.97
CA LEU A 51 7.03 7.46 -0.63
C LEU A 51 7.33 6.61 -1.87
N MET A 52 6.59 6.81 -2.97
CA MET A 52 6.85 6.13 -4.24
C MET A 52 8.29 6.35 -4.72
N THR A 53 8.77 7.60 -4.62
CA THR A 53 10.14 7.97 -4.99
C THR A 53 11.15 7.26 -4.10
N ASP A 54 10.97 7.35 -2.79
CA ASP A 54 11.87 6.73 -1.81
C ASP A 54 11.95 5.20 -1.94
N VAL A 55 10.81 4.55 -2.19
CA VAL A 55 10.75 3.10 -2.41
C VAL A 55 11.47 2.73 -3.71
N SER A 56 11.26 3.51 -4.78
CA SER A 56 11.94 3.26 -6.06
C SER A 56 13.45 3.44 -5.96
N ASP A 57 13.91 4.43 -5.20
CA ASP A 57 15.33 4.68 -4.95
C ASP A 57 15.95 3.54 -4.13
N GLU A 58 15.29 3.10 -3.06
CA GLU A 58 15.73 1.97 -2.22
C GLU A 58 15.85 0.68 -3.03
N LEU A 59 14.89 0.41 -3.92
CA LEU A 59 14.90 -0.76 -4.80
C LEU A 59 15.73 -0.56 -6.07
N SER A 60 16.35 0.61 -6.26
CA SER A 60 17.13 0.98 -7.45
C SER A 60 16.36 0.80 -8.76
N ILE A 61 15.05 1.10 -8.75
CA ILE A 61 14.15 1.00 -9.90
C ILE A 61 13.91 2.38 -10.49
N ASN A 62 14.13 2.53 -11.80
CA ASN A 62 13.74 3.74 -12.52
C ASN A 62 12.25 3.67 -12.86
N VAL A 63 11.41 4.39 -12.12
CA VAL A 63 9.97 4.41 -12.35
C VAL A 63 9.59 5.51 -13.34
N THR A 64 9.27 5.11 -14.57
CA THR A 64 8.92 6.04 -15.65
C THR A 64 7.42 6.13 -15.93
N ALA A 65 6.61 5.28 -15.30
CA ALA A 65 5.17 5.18 -15.52
C ALA A 65 4.46 4.55 -14.32
N VAL A 66 3.13 4.64 -14.29
CA VAL A 66 2.26 3.95 -13.33
C VAL A 66 1.40 2.88 -14.03
N PRO A 67 0.93 1.84 -13.32
CA PRO A 67 1.13 1.57 -11.89
C PRO A 67 2.56 1.12 -11.56
N TYR A 68 3.06 1.49 -10.38
CA TYR A 68 4.25 0.88 -9.80
C TYR A 68 3.82 -0.04 -8.66
N ILE A 69 4.12 -1.33 -8.80
CA ILE A 69 3.65 -2.39 -7.91
C ILE A 69 4.84 -2.91 -7.10
N VAL A 70 4.70 -2.98 -5.78
CA VAL A 70 5.77 -3.39 -4.85
C VAL A 70 5.26 -4.50 -3.93
N ILE A 71 6.03 -5.58 -3.82
CA ILE A 71 5.73 -6.78 -3.04
C ILE A 71 7.02 -7.23 -2.33
N GLY A 72 7.14 -6.91 -1.05
CA GLY A 72 8.40 -7.05 -0.33
C GLY A 72 9.53 -6.30 -1.05
N LYS A 73 10.63 -6.98 -1.39
CA LYS A 73 11.73 -6.39 -2.18
C LYS A 73 11.57 -6.53 -3.70
N TYR A 74 10.54 -7.25 -4.15
CA TYR A 74 10.22 -7.34 -5.58
C TYR A 74 9.36 -6.15 -5.99
N SER A 75 9.56 -5.63 -7.21
CA SER A 75 8.68 -4.61 -7.76
C SER A 75 8.65 -4.63 -9.29
N THR A 76 7.59 -4.05 -9.87
CA THR A 76 7.42 -3.96 -11.33
C THR A 76 6.69 -2.67 -11.73
N VAL A 77 7.02 -2.14 -12.91
CA VAL A 77 6.43 -0.92 -13.47
C VAL A 77 5.48 -1.29 -14.62
N GLY A 78 4.28 -0.73 -14.61
CA GLY A 78 3.20 -1.04 -15.55
C GLY A 78 2.48 -2.34 -15.19
N PHE A 79 1.30 -2.55 -15.75
CA PHE A 79 0.52 -3.78 -15.57
C PHE A 79 -0.13 -4.22 -16.87
N GLU A 80 -0.04 -5.53 -17.13
CA GLU A 80 -0.63 -6.24 -18.27
C GLU A 80 -0.83 -7.71 -17.89
N ASP A 81 -1.64 -8.44 -18.67
CA ASP A 81 -2.04 -9.82 -18.35
C ASP A 81 -0.87 -10.78 -18.15
N SER A 82 0.23 -10.59 -18.89
CA SER A 82 1.44 -11.42 -18.81
C SER A 82 2.05 -11.44 -17.39
N LYS A 83 1.81 -10.40 -16.58
CA LYS A 83 2.36 -10.26 -15.23
C LYS A 83 1.51 -10.92 -14.14
N LYS A 84 0.25 -11.27 -14.44
CA LYS A 84 -0.70 -11.78 -13.42
C LYS A 84 -0.15 -13.00 -12.68
N GLU A 85 0.31 -14.01 -13.42
CA GLU A 85 0.82 -15.24 -12.82
C GLU A 85 2.11 -14.98 -12.00
N GLU A 86 3.01 -14.13 -12.49
CA GLU A 86 4.23 -13.74 -11.79
C GLU A 86 3.92 -13.06 -10.45
N LEU A 87 3.01 -12.08 -10.45
CA LEU A 87 2.61 -11.34 -9.25
C LEU A 87 1.96 -12.25 -8.22
N LYS A 88 1.03 -13.12 -8.64
CA LYS A 88 0.43 -14.13 -7.78
C LYS A 88 1.49 -15.04 -7.15
N ASN A 89 2.36 -15.63 -7.98
CA ASN A 89 3.38 -16.57 -7.50
C ASN A 89 4.34 -15.88 -6.53
N LYS A 90 4.68 -14.60 -6.76
CA LYS A 90 5.54 -13.83 -5.85
C LYS A 90 4.89 -13.61 -4.49
N ILE A 91 3.58 -13.35 -4.45
CA ILE A 91 2.82 -13.22 -3.20
C ILE A 91 2.88 -14.53 -2.40
N GLU A 92 2.56 -15.66 -3.05
CA GLU A 92 2.57 -16.97 -2.40
C GLU A 92 3.98 -17.35 -1.90
N GLU A 93 5.01 -17.11 -2.71
CA GLU A 93 6.41 -17.33 -2.34
C GLU A 93 6.80 -16.52 -1.09
N LEU A 94 6.46 -15.23 -1.06
CA LEU A 94 6.80 -14.37 0.08
C LEU A 94 5.99 -14.69 1.33
N TYR A 95 4.72 -15.07 1.17
CA TYR A 95 3.90 -15.53 2.29
C TYR A 95 4.49 -16.78 2.93
N GLU A 96 5.06 -17.69 2.13
CA GLU A 96 5.69 -18.89 2.64
C GLU A 96 7.10 -18.66 3.20
N SER A 97 7.78 -17.60 2.77
CA SER A 97 9.15 -17.26 3.16
C SER A 97 9.27 -16.72 4.59
N ASN A 98 10.40 -17.03 5.24
CA ASN A 98 10.79 -16.40 6.50
C ASN A 98 11.56 -15.08 6.29
N ASP A 99 11.94 -14.77 5.04
CA ASP A 99 12.73 -13.59 4.67
C ASP A 99 11.86 -12.47 4.10
N TYR A 100 10.54 -12.54 4.27
CA TYR A 100 9.64 -11.46 3.88
C TYR A 100 9.96 -10.19 4.70
N GLU A 101 10.30 -9.12 3.99
CA GLU A 101 10.49 -7.78 4.54
C GLU A 101 9.61 -6.82 3.73
N ASP A 102 8.66 -6.19 4.40
CA ASP A 102 7.86 -5.11 3.81
C ASP A 102 8.69 -3.83 3.71
N ILE A 103 9.32 -3.62 2.55
CA ILE A 103 10.18 -2.46 2.33
C ILE A 103 9.40 -1.14 2.38
N VAL A 104 8.13 -1.16 1.96
CA VAL A 104 7.30 0.05 1.91
C VAL A 104 6.92 0.46 3.33
N ASP A 105 6.41 -0.48 4.14
CA ASP A 105 6.07 -0.22 5.54
C ASP A 105 7.30 0.17 6.37
N LYS A 106 8.46 -0.43 6.10
CA LYS A 106 9.73 -0.01 6.72
C LYS A 106 10.05 1.45 6.42
N ILE A 107 9.98 1.88 5.15
CA ILE A 107 10.24 3.27 4.76
C ILE A 107 9.20 4.21 5.37
N ILE A 108 7.92 3.82 5.42
CA ILE A 108 6.86 4.60 6.08
C ILE A 108 7.21 4.85 7.54
N LYS A 109 7.63 3.81 8.27
CA LYS A 109 8.00 3.91 9.69
C LYS A 109 9.26 4.75 9.91
N ASP A 110 10.28 4.55 9.08
CA ASP A 110 11.57 5.23 9.21
C ASP A 110 11.45 6.74 8.90
N LYS A 111 10.68 7.09 7.87
CA LYS A 111 10.50 8.49 7.42
C LYS A 111 9.25 9.16 7.96
N LYS A 112 8.36 8.42 8.63
CA LYS A 112 7.12 8.89 9.27
C LYS A 112 6.13 9.53 8.29
N TYR A 113 5.94 8.90 7.13
CA TYR A 113 4.93 9.34 6.16
C TYR A 113 3.49 9.19 6.72
N ASP A 114 2.62 10.16 6.44
CA ASP A 114 1.18 10.05 6.72
C ASP A 114 0.46 9.46 5.50
N VAL A 115 0.51 8.13 5.42
CA VAL A 115 -0.02 7.40 4.27
C VAL A 115 -1.54 7.24 4.39
N THR A 116 -2.28 7.85 3.46
CA THR A 116 -3.72 7.63 3.33
C THR A 116 -4.00 6.76 2.10
N SER A 117 -4.46 5.53 2.33
CA SER A 117 -4.94 4.62 1.29
C SER A 117 -6.33 5.04 0.82
N THR A 118 -6.58 5.00 -0.50
CA THR A 118 -7.93 5.21 -1.05
C THR A 118 -8.61 3.86 -1.18
N ASP A 119 -9.26 3.40 -0.11
CA ASP A 119 -10.00 2.14 -0.10
C ASP A 119 -11.23 2.25 -1.02
N SER A 120 -11.22 1.50 -2.11
CA SER A 120 -12.42 1.27 -2.93
C SER A 120 -13.16 0.04 -2.39
N ASN A 121 -14.38 0.29 -1.91
CA ASN A 121 -15.39 -0.64 -1.36
C ASN A 121 -15.27 -1.07 0.11
N SER A 122 -15.97 -0.29 0.96
CA SER A 122 -17.04 -0.74 1.86
C SER A 122 -16.87 -2.11 2.51
N GLY A 123 -16.20 -2.14 3.66
CA GLY A 123 -16.16 -3.36 4.47
C GLY A 123 -15.55 -3.26 5.84
N MET A 124 -15.44 -2.06 6.44
CA MET A 124 -14.92 -1.86 7.80
C MET A 124 -13.41 -2.15 7.93
N VAL A 125 -12.71 -1.34 8.74
CA VAL A 125 -11.31 -1.53 9.18
C VAL A 125 -10.26 -1.09 8.13
N THR A 126 -9.94 0.20 8.06
CA THR A 126 -8.54 0.63 8.34
C THR A 126 -8.43 2.06 8.90
N MET A 127 -9.52 2.83 8.99
CA MET A 127 -9.46 4.21 9.51
C MET A 127 -9.49 4.34 11.06
N VAL A 128 -9.03 3.32 11.79
CA VAL A 128 -9.21 3.25 13.26
C VAL A 128 -8.01 3.77 14.05
N LEU A 129 -6.79 3.83 13.49
CA LEU A 129 -5.61 4.20 14.30
C LEU A 129 -5.34 5.70 14.37
N ILE A 130 -5.57 6.46 13.30
CA ILE A 130 -5.21 7.89 13.28
C ILE A 130 -6.30 8.76 13.96
N LEU A 131 -7.59 8.43 13.77
CA LEU A 131 -8.67 9.18 14.42
C LEU A 131 -8.69 9.02 15.94
N VAL A 132 -8.35 7.84 16.49
CA VAL A 132 -8.32 7.64 17.95
C VAL A 132 -7.19 8.45 18.59
N VAL A 133 -6.02 8.55 17.95
CA VAL A 133 -4.91 9.39 18.45
C VAL A 133 -5.26 10.87 18.36
N ILE A 134 -5.82 11.33 17.24
CA ILE A 134 -6.21 12.75 17.11
C ILE A 134 -7.33 13.09 18.09
N VAL A 135 -8.38 12.27 18.21
CA VAL A 135 -9.49 12.53 19.15
C VAL A 135 -9.03 12.42 20.60
N SER A 136 -8.18 11.47 20.96
CA SER A 136 -7.65 11.38 22.34
C SER A 136 -6.75 12.56 22.69
N LEU A 137 -5.91 13.04 21.77
CA LEU A 137 -5.15 14.28 21.95
C LEU A 137 -6.09 15.50 22.03
N PHE A 138 -7.07 15.62 21.14
CA PHE A 138 -8.02 16.74 21.13
C PHE A 138 -8.87 16.79 22.41
N VAL A 139 -9.38 15.64 22.88
CA VAL A 139 -10.15 15.53 24.14
C VAL A 139 -9.28 15.83 25.35
N PHE A 140 -7.99 15.42 25.35
CA PHE A 140 -7.05 15.76 26.40
C PHE A 140 -6.78 17.28 26.47
N PHE A 141 -6.66 17.96 25.32
CA PHE A 141 -6.50 19.42 25.26
C PHE A 141 -7.77 20.22 25.60
N ILE A 142 -8.96 19.68 25.35
CA ILE A 142 -10.23 20.37 25.64
C ILE A 142 -10.64 20.23 27.11
N LYS A 143 -10.05 19.32 27.89
CA LYS A 143 -10.44 19.13 29.29
C LYS A 143 -10.15 20.44 30.07
N PRO A 144 -11.18 21.20 30.48
CA PRO A 144 -10.98 22.48 31.13
C PRO A 144 -10.29 22.25 32.48
N ASN A 145 -9.23 23.01 32.72
CA ASN A 145 -8.54 23.07 34.00
C ASN A 145 -9.53 23.61 35.05
N LYS A 146 -10.22 22.71 35.75
CA LYS A 146 -11.05 23.10 36.90
C LYS A 146 -10.10 23.47 38.04
N LYS A 147 -9.95 24.78 38.27
CA LYS A 147 -9.53 25.33 39.57
C LYS A 147 -10.63 25.10 40.60
#